data_AF-A0A962DKU4-F1
#
_entry.id   AF-A0A962DKU4-F1
#
_cell.length_a   1.000
_cell.length_b   1.000
_cell.length_c   1.000
_cell.angle_alpha   90.00
_cell.angle_beta   90.00
_cell.angle_gamma   90.00
#
_symmetry.space_group_name_H-M   'P 1'
#
loop_
_entity.id
_entity.type
_entity.pdbx_description
1 polymer ?
#
loop_
_entity_poly.entity_id
_entity_poly.type
_entity_poly.pdbx_seq_one_letter_code
_entity_poly.pdbx_strand_id
1 'polypeptide(L)'
;MPDGSAIIFENTTDTAPAQSPTLVSGLSLASGAVRFSDASGGVHNGPLCPGTCFGPDGRTFQGNDFVKHDGGAVNGIAGVWAPMNALMGVFLDDTQPDLLTAPAGLDFRTIGLDFLSLAPTLRQVFFIGDGFTSGGTQQEFLVPVGATRLYLGTMDGFGWANNSGAFNVFVSDSKISTVPVPAAGWLLGSALGMLGLGSRKRKQDRG
;
A
#
# COMPACT_ATOMS: atom_id res chain seq x y z
N MET A 1 -10.26 -6.57 -12.31
CA MET A 1 -10.71 -7.78 -13.02
C MET A 1 -11.55 -7.36 -14.20
N PRO A 2 -11.56 -8.11 -15.31
CA PRO A 2 -12.51 -7.87 -16.40
C PRO A 2 -13.96 -7.93 -15.90
N ASP A 3 -14.84 -7.12 -16.48
CA ASP A 3 -16.27 -7.19 -16.21
C ASP A 3 -16.79 -8.60 -16.49
N GLY A 4 -17.66 -9.10 -15.61
CA GLY A 4 -18.17 -10.47 -15.64
C GLY A 4 -17.29 -11.51 -14.95
N SER A 5 -16.09 -11.15 -14.47
CA SER A 5 -15.30 -12.03 -13.60
C SER A 5 -16.10 -12.35 -12.34
N ALA A 6 -16.18 -13.63 -11.98
CA ALA A 6 -16.97 -14.08 -10.83
C ALA A 6 -16.15 -14.94 -9.87
N ILE A 7 -16.40 -14.75 -8.58
CA ILE A 7 -16.00 -15.70 -7.53
C ILE A 7 -17.28 -16.28 -6.96
N ILE A 8 -17.38 -17.61 -7.03
CA ILE A 8 -18.49 -18.36 -6.46
C ILE A 8 -17.94 -19.08 -5.23
N PHE A 9 -18.48 -18.75 -4.06
CA PHE A 9 -18.13 -19.43 -2.83
C PHE A 9 -19.41 -19.70 -2.03
N GLU A 10 -19.55 -20.96 -1.61
CA GLU A 10 -20.80 -21.51 -1.07
C GLU A 10 -22.02 -21.15 -1.94
N ASN A 11 -22.95 -20.36 -1.41
CA ASN A 11 -24.18 -19.92 -2.08
C ASN A 11 -24.17 -18.43 -2.45
N THR A 12 -22.98 -17.82 -2.54
CA THR A 12 -22.79 -16.40 -2.89
C THR A 12 -22.00 -16.28 -4.18
N THR A 13 -22.24 -15.20 -4.93
CA THR A 13 -21.53 -14.93 -6.18
C THR A 13 -21.14 -13.46 -6.22
N ASP A 14 -19.84 -13.22 -6.12
CA ASP A 14 -19.24 -11.90 -6.26
C ASP A 14 -18.85 -11.69 -7.72
N THR A 15 -19.23 -10.56 -8.31
CA THR A 15 -19.01 -10.26 -9.72
C THR A 15 -18.35 -8.90 -9.92
N ALA A 16 -17.40 -8.82 -10.83
CA ALA A 16 -16.90 -7.54 -11.32
C ALA A 16 -17.88 -6.96 -12.34
N PRO A 17 -18.19 -5.65 -12.29
CA PRO A 17 -17.63 -4.65 -11.37
C PRO A 17 -18.39 -4.49 -10.05
N ALA A 18 -19.54 -5.14 -9.86
CA ALA A 18 -20.47 -4.86 -8.76
C ALA A 18 -19.86 -5.01 -7.35
N GLN A 19 -19.02 -6.02 -7.12
CA GLN A 19 -18.32 -6.26 -5.85
C GLN A 19 -16.83 -5.93 -5.93
N SER A 20 -16.42 -5.10 -6.88
CA SER A 20 -15.01 -4.70 -7.01
C SER A 20 -14.65 -3.58 -6.03
N PRO A 21 -13.40 -3.52 -5.54
CA PRO A 21 -12.94 -2.40 -4.74
C PRO A 21 -12.93 -1.11 -5.57
N THR A 22 -13.04 0.02 -4.89
CA THR A 22 -13.17 1.35 -5.51
C THR A 22 -11.80 1.95 -5.78
N LEU A 23 -11.57 2.43 -7.00
CA LEU A 23 -10.36 3.17 -7.36
C LEU A 23 -10.32 4.53 -6.65
N VAL A 24 -9.22 4.85 -5.98
CA VAL A 24 -8.96 6.20 -5.47
C VAL A 24 -8.48 7.07 -6.62
N SER A 25 -9.21 8.16 -6.90
CA SER A 25 -8.87 9.12 -7.96
C SER A 25 -8.05 10.30 -7.43
N GLY A 26 -7.36 11.00 -8.33
CA GLY A 26 -6.64 12.23 -8.00
C GLY A 26 -5.29 12.06 -7.30
N LEU A 27 -4.88 10.83 -6.99
CA LEU A 27 -3.57 10.55 -6.41
C LEU A 27 -2.47 10.56 -7.48
N SER A 28 -1.28 11.01 -7.11
CA SER A 28 -0.08 10.87 -7.90
C SER A 28 0.85 9.89 -7.19
N LEU A 29 0.60 8.59 -7.41
CA LEU A 29 1.36 7.48 -6.85
C LEU A 29 2.78 7.44 -7.46
N ALA A 30 3.63 8.36 -6.99
CA ALA A 30 5.08 8.33 -7.19
C ALA A 30 5.72 7.62 -5.98
N SER A 31 7.04 7.38 -6.05
CA SER A 31 7.79 6.91 -4.88
C SER A 31 7.54 7.83 -3.68
N GLY A 32 6.97 7.29 -2.61
CA GLY A 32 6.45 8.06 -1.49
C GLY A 32 5.60 7.23 -0.55
N ALA A 33 4.68 7.89 0.15
CA ALA A 33 3.73 7.26 1.04
C ALA A 33 2.32 7.83 0.84
N VAL A 34 1.31 7.04 1.13
CA VAL A 34 -0.06 7.52 1.31
C VAL A 34 -0.45 7.46 2.78
N ARG A 35 -1.31 8.39 3.18
CA ARG A 35 -1.91 8.45 4.51
C ARG A 35 -3.42 8.57 4.37
N PHE A 36 -4.12 7.96 5.31
CA PHE A 36 -5.57 7.99 5.41
C PHE A 36 -5.97 8.83 6.62
N SER A 37 -7.07 9.58 6.49
CA SER A 37 -7.66 10.34 7.58
C SER A 37 -9.17 10.45 7.39
N ASP A 38 -9.85 10.90 8.45
CA ASP A 38 -11.29 11.17 8.44
C ASP A 38 -12.13 9.97 7.97
N ALA A 39 -11.60 8.76 8.18
CA ALA A 39 -12.27 7.52 7.86
C ALA A 39 -13.51 7.39 8.74
N SER A 40 -14.67 7.39 8.12
CA SER A 40 -15.97 7.44 8.78
C SER A 40 -17.01 6.61 8.02
N GLY A 41 -18.22 6.54 8.57
CA GLY A 41 -19.24 5.61 8.09
C GLY A 41 -19.01 4.22 8.64
N GLY A 42 -19.49 3.21 7.93
CA GLY A 42 -19.33 1.84 8.33
C GLY A 42 -19.93 0.84 7.35
N VAL A 43 -19.49 -0.40 7.47
CA VAL A 43 -19.91 -1.52 6.64
C VAL A 43 -20.34 -2.72 7.49
N HIS A 44 -21.02 -3.68 6.85
CA HIS A 44 -21.40 -4.93 7.46
C HIS A 44 -21.27 -6.07 6.44
N ASN A 45 -20.68 -7.19 6.88
CA ASN A 45 -20.49 -8.43 6.11
C ASN A 45 -21.78 -9.26 5.94
N GLY A 46 -22.88 -8.55 5.71
CA GLY A 46 -24.22 -9.09 5.63
C GLY A 46 -25.22 -8.03 5.17
N PRO A 47 -26.46 -8.43 4.86
CA PRO A 47 -27.37 -7.65 4.02
C PRO A 47 -27.87 -6.36 4.66
N LEU A 48 -27.70 -6.21 5.97
CA LEU A 48 -28.20 -5.08 6.74
C LEU A 48 -27.16 -4.65 7.77
N CYS A 49 -27.18 -3.37 8.12
CA CYS A 49 -26.56 -2.84 9.33
C CYS A 49 -27.62 -2.73 10.44
N PRO A 50 -27.87 -3.77 11.25
CA PRO A 50 -28.82 -3.67 12.36
C PRO A 50 -28.29 -2.69 13.41
N GLY A 51 -28.88 -1.48 13.48
CA GLY A 51 -28.47 -0.41 14.39
C GLY A 51 -27.38 0.46 13.80
N THR A 52 -26.11 0.04 13.91
CA THR A 52 -24.95 0.76 13.36
C THR A 52 -24.02 -0.22 12.65
N CYS A 53 -23.48 0.19 11.49
CA CYS A 53 -22.47 -0.59 10.79
C CYS A 53 -21.13 -0.54 11.57
N PHE A 54 -20.19 -1.42 11.23
CA PHE A 54 -18.87 -1.43 11.85
C PHE A 54 -17.97 -0.37 11.21
N GLY A 55 -17.22 0.35 12.06
CA GLY A 55 -16.31 1.40 11.62
C GLY A 55 -15.08 0.87 10.87
N PRO A 56 -14.19 1.76 10.41
CA PRO A 56 -13.07 1.42 9.55
C PRO A 56 -12.08 0.40 10.15
N ASP A 57 -11.92 0.34 11.48
CA ASP A 57 -11.06 -0.66 12.13
C ASP A 57 -11.66 -2.07 12.13
N GLY A 58 -12.91 -2.21 11.71
CA GLY A 58 -13.63 -3.47 11.67
C GLY A 58 -14.11 -3.92 13.06
N ARG A 59 -14.15 -5.24 13.26
CA ARG A 59 -14.62 -5.87 14.49
C ARG A 59 -13.94 -7.20 14.77
N THR A 60 -14.01 -7.62 16.03
CA THR A 60 -13.93 -9.04 16.41
C THR A 60 -15.12 -9.80 15.83
N PHE A 61 -14.85 -10.92 15.15
CA PHE A 61 -15.86 -11.77 14.54
C PHE A 61 -15.80 -13.20 15.10
N GLN A 62 -16.90 -13.65 15.71
CA GLN A 62 -16.99 -14.98 16.35
C GLN A 62 -15.87 -15.28 17.35
N GLY A 63 -15.43 -14.27 18.10
CA GLY A 63 -14.32 -14.38 19.05
C GLY A 63 -12.93 -14.36 18.42
N ASN A 64 -12.81 -14.15 17.11
CA ASN A 64 -11.55 -13.95 16.41
C ASN A 64 -11.41 -12.50 15.94
N ASP A 65 -10.31 -11.85 16.28
CA ASP A 65 -10.04 -10.48 15.85
C ASP A 65 -9.62 -10.41 14.37
N PHE A 66 -9.26 -11.55 13.77
CA PHE A 66 -8.73 -11.60 12.41
C PHE A 66 -9.36 -12.75 11.62
N VAL A 67 -9.75 -12.46 10.39
CA VAL A 67 -10.27 -13.41 9.42
C VAL A 67 -9.43 -13.37 8.16
N LYS A 68 -9.60 -14.37 7.30
CA LYS A 68 -9.05 -14.39 5.95
C LYS A 68 -10.15 -14.70 4.95
N HIS A 69 -9.92 -14.38 3.68
CA HIS A 69 -10.76 -14.89 2.62
C HIS A 69 -10.67 -16.42 2.55
N ASP A 70 -11.81 -17.11 2.53
CA ASP A 70 -11.88 -18.58 2.61
C ASP A 70 -11.34 -19.25 1.34
N GLY A 71 -11.54 -18.62 0.18
CA GLY A 71 -10.93 -19.03 -1.09
C GLY A 71 -9.42 -18.75 -1.16
N GLY A 72 -8.83 -18.10 -0.15
CA GLY A 72 -7.43 -17.69 -0.15
C GLY A 72 -7.13 -16.59 -1.17
N ALA A 73 -5.95 -16.63 -1.79
CA ALA A 73 -5.59 -15.71 -2.86
C ALA A 73 -6.38 -16.02 -4.13
N VAL A 74 -6.95 -14.99 -4.75
CA VAL A 74 -7.85 -15.10 -5.90
C VAL A 74 -7.54 -13.98 -6.88
N ASN A 75 -7.74 -14.22 -8.19
CA ASN A 75 -7.62 -13.17 -9.20
C ASN A 75 -6.25 -12.45 -9.22
N GLY A 76 -5.19 -13.17 -8.85
CA GLY A 76 -3.83 -12.64 -8.72
C GLY A 76 -3.64 -11.62 -7.58
N ILE A 77 -4.63 -11.48 -6.69
CA ILE A 77 -4.58 -10.66 -5.49
C ILE A 77 -4.29 -11.57 -4.29
N ALA A 78 -3.35 -11.14 -3.45
CA ALA A 78 -2.98 -11.90 -2.26
C ALA A 78 -4.14 -11.98 -1.26
N GLY A 79 -4.23 -13.11 -0.55
CA GLY A 79 -5.02 -13.19 0.67
C GLY A 79 -4.43 -12.30 1.77
N VAL A 80 -5.19 -12.12 2.85
CA VAL A 80 -4.75 -11.35 4.02
C VAL A 80 -5.42 -11.91 5.28
N TRP A 81 -4.75 -11.82 6.42
CA TRP A 81 -5.40 -11.95 7.73
C TRP A 81 -5.61 -10.57 8.33
N ALA A 82 -6.86 -10.12 8.42
CA ALA A 82 -7.22 -8.77 8.88
C ALA A 82 -8.56 -8.78 9.63
N PRO A 83 -8.89 -7.73 10.40
CA PRO A 83 -10.19 -7.64 11.07
C PRO A 83 -11.37 -7.63 10.09
N MET A 84 -12.44 -8.33 10.45
CA MET A 84 -13.68 -8.37 9.68
C MET A 84 -14.28 -6.97 9.57
N ASN A 85 -14.83 -6.61 8.40
CA ASN A 85 -15.39 -5.29 8.09
C ASN A 85 -14.38 -4.13 8.08
N ALA A 86 -13.08 -4.39 8.23
CA ALA A 86 -12.10 -3.31 8.20
C ALA A 86 -11.99 -2.66 6.82
N LEU A 87 -11.60 -1.39 6.78
CA LEU A 87 -11.15 -0.71 5.58
C LEU A 87 -9.81 -1.29 5.14
N MET A 88 -9.75 -1.74 3.88
CA MET A 88 -8.61 -2.40 3.27
C MET A 88 -8.13 -1.64 2.05
N GLY A 89 -6.83 -1.78 1.75
CA GLY A 89 -6.19 -1.21 0.57
C GLY A 89 -5.45 -2.26 -0.25
N VAL A 90 -5.27 -1.98 -1.54
CA VAL A 90 -4.34 -2.71 -2.41
C VAL A 90 -3.75 -1.77 -3.47
N PHE A 91 -2.44 -1.82 -3.65
CA PHE A 91 -1.74 -1.13 -4.74
C PHE A 91 -1.65 -2.01 -5.97
N LEU A 92 -1.98 -1.47 -7.14
CA LEU A 92 -1.85 -2.12 -8.44
C LEU A 92 -1.04 -1.25 -9.40
N ASP A 93 -0.40 -1.90 -10.38
CA ASP A 93 0.12 -1.27 -11.59
C ASP A 93 -0.95 -1.30 -12.69
N ASP A 94 -0.64 -0.99 -13.94
CA ASP A 94 -1.61 -1.00 -15.05
C ASP A 94 -1.92 -2.39 -15.61
N THR A 95 -1.25 -3.44 -15.12
CA THR A 95 -1.46 -4.79 -15.62
C THR A 95 -2.74 -5.40 -15.05
N GLN A 96 -3.27 -6.38 -15.77
CA GLN A 96 -4.42 -7.16 -15.33
C GLN A 96 -3.98 -8.19 -14.27
N PRO A 97 -4.50 -8.15 -13.03
CA PRO A 97 -3.93 -8.92 -11.92
C PRO A 97 -4.13 -10.43 -12.04
N ASP A 98 -5.24 -10.91 -12.57
CA ASP A 98 -5.58 -12.34 -12.74
C ASP A 98 -4.75 -13.08 -13.78
N LEU A 99 -3.94 -12.38 -14.55
CA LEU A 99 -2.94 -12.98 -15.43
C LEU A 99 -1.64 -13.29 -14.71
N LEU A 100 -1.54 -12.98 -13.41
CA LEU A 100 -0.32 -13.09 -12.61
C LEU A 100 -0.54 -13.92 -11.35
N THR A 101 0.53 -14.55 -10.86
CA THR A 101 0.51 -15.22 -9.57
C THR A 101 0.40 -14.20 -8.44
N ALA A 102 -0.52 -14.43 -7.52
CA ALA A 102 -0.67 -13.59 -6.34
C ALA A 102 0.60 -13.63 -5.47
N PRO A 103 1.05 -12.49 -4.91
CA PRO A 103 2.16 -12.49 -3.97
C PRO A 103 1.74 -13.11 -2.62
N ALA A 104 2.71 -13.28 -1.73
CA ALA A 104 2.43 -13.69 -0.35
C ALA A 104 1.53 -12.66 0.35
N GLY A 105 0.54 -13.14 1.10
CA GLY A 105 -0.36 -12.31 1.87
C GLY A 105 0.28 -11.74 3.14
N LEU A 106 -0.24 -10.59 3.60
CA LEU A 106 0.09 -10.06 4.92
C LEU A 106 -0.71 -10.77 6.02
N ASP A 107 -0.11 -10.88 7.20
CA ASP A 107 -0.74 -11.49 8.37
C ASP A 107 -0.73 -10.55 9.58
N PHE A 108 -1.83 -9.83 9.78
CA PHE A 108 -1.93 -8.84 10.86
C PHE A 108 -2.09 -9.46 12.25
N ARG A 109 -2.26 -10.78 12.37
CA ARG A 109 -2.14 -11.48 13.65
C ARG A 109 -0.71 -11.46 14.17
N THR A 110 0.27 -11.40 13.25
CA THR A 110 1.70 -11.36 13.57
C THR A 110 2.25 -9.94 13.45
N ILE A 111 1.83 -9.17 12.44
CA ILE A 111 2.27 -7.78 12.25
C ILE A 111 1.71 -6.86 13.34
N GLY A 112 0.48 -7.12 13.80
CA GLY A 112 -0.28 -6.20 14.64
C GLY A 112 -0.87 -5.04 13.86
N LEU A 113 -1.76 -4.27 14.49
CA LEU A 113 -2.43 -3.11 13.89
C LEU A 113 -1.73 -1.78 14.23
N ASP A 114 -0.91 -1.76 15.28
CA ASP A 114 -0.20 -0.57 15.78
C ASP A 114 1.21 -0.41 15.16
N PHE A 115 1.27 -0.29 13.84
CA PHE A 115 2.51 0.03 13.12
C PHE A 115 2.56 1.52 12.75
N LEU A 116 3.76 2.09 12.66
CA LEU A 116 3.93 3.48 12.18
C LEU A 116 4.01 3.55 10.66
N SER A 117 4.60 2.53 10.04
CA SER A 117 4.70 2.44 8.59
C SER A 117 4.57 1.00 8.11
N LEU A 118 3.99 0.83 6.93
CA LEU A 118 3.85 -0.44 6.24
C LEU A 118 4.32 -0.28 4.80
N ALA A 119 5.01 -1.29 4.26
CA ALA A 119 5.48 -1.31 2.88
C ALA A 119 4.85 -2.48 2.09
N PRO A 120 3.56 -2.38 1.71
CA PRO A 120 2.92 -3.41 0.90
C PRO A 120 3.57 -3.50 -0.49
N THR A 121 3.62 -4.69 -1.07
CA THR A 121 3.97 -4.85 -2.49
C THR A 121 2.74 -4.68 -3.39
N LEU A 122 2.95 -4.63 -4.72
CA LEU A 122 1.84 -4.68 -5.68
C LEU A 122 0.99 -5.94 -5.47
N ARG A 123 -0.34 -5.83 -5.61
CA ARG A 123 -1.33 -6.92 -5.45
C ARG A 123 -1.39 -7.52 -4.04
N GLN A 124 -0.76 -6.90 -3.06
CA GLN A 124 -0.80 -7.31 -1.67
C GLN A 124 -1.83 -6.47 -0.92
N VAL A 125 -2.84 -7.13 -0.34
CA VAL A 125 -3.90 -6.46 0.43
C VAL A 125 -3.36 -6.09 1.82
N PHE A 126 -3.68 -4.89 2.29
CA PHE A 126 -3.24 -4.37 3.59
C PHE A 126 -4.39 -3.73 4.38
N PHE A 127 -4.30 -3.82 5.71
CA PHE A 127 -5.20 -3.15 6.63
C PHE A 127 -4.92 -1.65 6.64
N ILE A 128 -5.97 -0.84 6.56
CA ILE A 128 -5.90 0.62 6.73
C ILE A 128 -6.53 1.04 8.05
N GLY A 129 -7.69 0.46 8.41
CA GLY A 129 -8.42 0.91 9.57
C GLY A 129 -8.90 2.35 9.41
N ASP A 130 -8.83 3.12 10.49
CA ASP A 130 -9.03 4.56 10.47
C ASP A 130 -7.80 5.37 9.98
N GLY A 131 -6.66 4.69 9.77
CA GLY A 131 -5.38 5.29 9.39
C GLY A 131 -4.49 5.70 10.56
N PHE A 132 -4.83 5.33 11.80
CA PHE A 132 -4.11 5.67 13.01
C PHE A 132 -3.79 4.43 13.85
N THR A 133 -2.67 4.47 14.57
CA THR A 133 -2.44 3.55 15.69
C THR A 133 -3.48 3.78 16.78
N SER A 134 -3.69 2.82 17.67
CA SER A 134 -4.49 2.95 18.90
C SER A 134 -4.05 4.13 19.80
N GLY A 135 -2.79 4.55 19.70
CA GLY A 135 -2.25 5.73 20.37
C GLY A 135 -2.50 7.07 19.67
N GLY A 136 -3.25 7.10 18.56
CA GLY A 136 -3.58 8.32 17.80
C GLY A 136 -2.47 8.84 16.89
N THR A 137 -1.41 8.06 16.63
CA THR A 137 -0.37 8.43 15.66
C THR A 137 -0.78 8.01 14.25
N GLN A 138 -0.70 8.93 13.29
CA GLN A 138 -1.05 8.64 11.89
C GLN A 138 -0.07 7.63 11.28
N GLN A 139 -0.61 6.61 10.62
CA GLN A 139 0.15 5.56 9.94
C GLN A 139 0.52 5.97 8.52
N GLU A 140 1.65 5.45 8.03
CA GLU A 140 2.12 5.66 6.66
C GLU A 140 2.17 4.35 5.85
N PHE A 141 1.70 4.42 4.61
CA PHE A 141 1.73 3.27 3.70
C PHE A 141 2.63 3.60 2.52
N LEU A 142 3.82 2.97 2.48
CA LEU A 142 4.79 3.22 1.44
C LEU A 142 4.27 2.70 0.10
N VAL A 143 4.26 3.59 -0.90
CA VAL A 143 3.80 3.26 -2.25
C VAL A 143 4.83 2.34 -2.91
N PRO A 144 4.46 1.11 -3.32
CA PRO A 144 5.40 0.21 -3.95
C PRO A 144 5.85 0.73 -5.32
N VAL A 145 7.08 0.40 -5.70
CA VAL A 145 7.63 0.76 -7.01
C VAL A 145 6.71 0.21 -8.12
N GLY A 146 6.33 1.09 -9.06
CA GLY A 146 5.48 0.75 -10.19
C GLY A 146 3.97 0.81 -9.90
N ALA A 147 3.55 1.16 -8.69
CA ALA A 147 2.14 1.38 -8.41
C ALA A 147 1.60 2.58 -9.19
N THR A 148 0.51 2.37 -9.92
CA THR A 148 -0.21 3.42 -10.65
C THR A 148 -1.63 3.61 -10.12
N ARG A 149 -2.15 2.64 -9.36
CA ARG A 149 -3.52 2.62 -8.85
C ARG A 149 -3.56 2.17 -7.39
N LEU A 150 -4.41 2.82 -6.61
CA LEU A 150 -4.79 2.40 -5.26
C LEU A 150 -6.29 2.09 -5.25
N TYR A 151 -6.65 0.91 -4.74
CA TYR A 151 -8.04 0.49 -4.59
C TYR A 151 -8.38 0.31 -3.12
N LEU A 152 -9.59 0.70 -2.73
CA LEU A 152 -10.13 0.55 -1.37
C LEU A 152 -11.33 -0.40 -1.36
N GLY A 153 -11.41 -1.21 -0.32
CA GLY A 153 -12.52 -2.15 -0.12
C GLY A 153 -12.74 -2.45 1.36
N THR A 154 -13.68 -3.34 1.63
CA THR A 154 -13.96 -3.86 2.98
C THR A 154 -13.45 -5.29 3.13
N MET A 155 -13.07 -5.69 4.33
CA MET A 155 -12.70 -7.08 4.66
C MET A 155 -13.93 -7.95 4.93
N ASP A 156 -13.92 -9.15 4.34
CA ASP A 156 -14.86 -10.23 4.58
C ASP A 156 -14.18 -11.60 4.44
N GLY A 157 -14.85 -12.68 4.85
CA GLY A 157 -14.44 -14.05 4.58
C GLY A 157 -14.83 -14.53 3.19
N PHE A 158 -15.99 -14.11 2.68
CA PHE A 158 -16.55 -14.42 1.36
C PHE A 158 -17.86 -13.64 1.16
N GLY A 159 -18.37 -13.59 -0.08
CA GLY A 159 -19.76 -13.20 -0.32
C GLY A 159 -20.04 -11.71 -0.20
N TRP A 160 -19.11 -10.87 -0.66
CA TRP A 160 -19.24 -9.40 -0.67
C TRP A 160 -20.52 -8.89 -1.34
N ALA A 161 -21.17 -9.71 -2.18
CA ALA A 161 -22.44 -9.43 -2.82
C ALA A 161 -23.57 -9.17 -1.82
N ASN A 162 -23.47 -9.67 -0.59
CA ASN A 162 -24.45 -9.40 0.46
C ASN A 162 -24.04 -8.26 1.40
N ASN A 163 -22.90 -7.60 1.18
CA ASN A 163 -22.41 -6.58 2.11
C ASN A 163 -23.23 -5.30 2.00
N SER A 164 -23.29 -4.57 3.11
CA SER A 164 -24.03 -3.32 3.21
C SER A 164 -23.20 -2.23 3.87
N GLY A 165 -23.63 -0.98 3.69
CA GLY A 165 -22.94 0.21 4.20
C GLY A 165 -21.85 0.75 3.27
N ALA A 166 -21.12 1.74 3.75
CA ALA A 166 -20.03 2.40 3.03
C ALA A 166 -19.11 3.15 3.99
N PHE A 167 -17.84 3.29 3.58
CA PHE A 167 -16.89 4.19 4.21
C PHE A 167 -16.78 5.50 3.43
N ASN A 168 -16.53 6.58 4.16
CA ASN A 168 -16.02 7.84 3.61
C ASN A 168 -14.59 8.03 4.13
N VAL A 169 -13.63 8.26 3.24
CA VAL A 169 -12.21 8.26 3.60
C VAL A 169 -11.51 9.39 2.85
N PHE A 170 -10.68 10.16 3.56
CA PHE A 170 -9.76 11.10 2.94
C PHE A 170 -8.40 10.43 2.72
N VAL A 171 -7.82 10.60 1.54
CA VAL A 171 -6.54 10.00 1.15
C VAL A 171 -5.60 11.11 0.69
N SER A 172 -4.38 11.11 1.22
CA SER A 172 -3.33 12.05 0.83
C SER A 172 -2.06 11.31 0.45
N ASP A 173 -1.39 11.74 -0.62
CA ASP A 173 -0.07 11.26 -1.02
C ASP A 173 1.03 12.26 -0.64
N SER A 174 2.13 11.74 -0.11
CA SER A 174 3.36 12.48 0.15
C SER A 174 4.44 11.99 -0.79
N LYS A 175 4.91 12.87 -1.68
CA LYS A 175 5.95 12.56 -2.66
C LYS A 175 7.33 12.66 -2.02
N ILE A 176 8.23 11.71 -2.31
CA ILE A 176 9.64 11.91 -2.04
C ILE A 176 10.17 12.89 -3.10
N SER A 177 10.51 14.11 -2.67
CA SER A 177 11.19 15.07 -3.52
C SER A 177 12.63 14.58 -3.74
N THR A 178 12.92 14.04 -4.93
CA THR A 178 14.29 13.78 -5.35
C THR A 178 14.95 15.12 -5.66
N VAL A 179 15.66 15.70 -4.68
CA VAL A 179 16.54 16.85 -4.96
C VAL A 179 17.66 16.33 -5.87
N PRO A 180 17.83 16.86 -7.10
CA PRO A 180 18.99 16.51 -7.90
C PRO A 180 20.23 16.91 -7.14
N VAL A 181 21.13 15.96 -6.84
CA VAL A 181 22.45 16.32 -6.30
C VAL A 181 23.10 17.22 -7.35
N PRO A 182 23.39 18.50 -7.03
CA PRO A 182 24.05 19.37 -8.00
C PRO A 182 25.33 18.70 -8.46
N ALA A 183 25.70 18.87 -9.73
CA ALA A 183 26.90 18.32 -10.35
C ALA A 183 28.24 18.81 -9.76
N ALA A 184 28.30 19.08 -8.45
CA ALA A 184 29.48 19.47 -7.69
C ALA A 184 30.41 18.29 -7.33
N GLY A 185 30.10 17.07 -7.79
CA GLY A 185 30.94 15.87 -7.62
C GLY A 185 32.33 15.94 -8.27
N TRP A 186 32.64 16.98 -9.06
CA TRP A 186 33.93 17.14 -9.73
C TRP A 186 34.92 18.09 -9.03
N LEU A 187 34.52 18.80 -7.97
CA LEU A 187 35.40 19.81 -7.34
C LEU A 187 36.38 19.24 -6.28
N LEU A 188 36.32 17.95 -5.96
CA LEU A 188 37.27 17.31 -5.04
C LEU A 188 38.45 16.61 -5.76
N GLY A 189 38.50 16.64 -7.10
CA GLY A 189 39.51 15.92 -7.89
C GLY A 189 40.73 16.73 -8.36
N SER A 190 40.76 18.06 -8.23
CA SER A 190 41.81 18.89 -8.85
C SER A 190 42.83 19.54 -7.90
N ALA A 191 42.75 19.29 -6.59
CA ALA A 191 43.64 19.92 -5.61
C ALA A 191 45.02 19.24 -5.40
N LEU A 192 45.32 18.11 -6.06
CA LEU A 192 46.60 17.39 -5.89
C LEU A 192 47.61 17.58 -7.04
N GLY A 193 47.36 18.50 -7.96
CA GLY A 193 48.14 18.64 -9.20
C GLY A 193 48.96 19.92 -9.34
N MET A 194 49.55 20.50 -8.29
CA MET A 194 50.49 21.63 -8.44
C MET A 194 51.62 21.62 -7.40
N LEU A 195 52.53 20.63 -7.48
CA LEU A 195 53.85 20.76 -6.87
C LEU A 195 54.88 19.98 -7.68
N GLY A 196 55.76 20.72 -8.38
CA GLY A 196 57.02 20.18 -8.84
C GLY A 196 57.36 20.49 -10.29
N LEU A 197 57.73 21.73 -10.58
CA LEU A 197 58.74 22.02 -11.61
C LEU A 197 59.26 23.45 -11.39
N GLY A 198 60.35 23.53 -10.61
CA GLY A 198 61.00 24.81 -10.36
C GLY A 198 62.23 24.71 -9.47
N SER A 199 63.38 24.32 -10.03
CA SER A 199 64.62 25.07 -9.82
C SER A 199 65.75 24.59 -10.73
N ARG A 200 66.23 25.56 -11.53
CA ARG A 200 67.49 25.54 -12.29
C ARG A 200 68.69 25.33 -11.37
N LYS A 201 69.77 24.77 -11.89
CA LYS A 201 71.13 25.36 -11.75
C LYS A 201 72.00 25.07 -12.97
N ARG A 202 72.59 26.15 -13.48
CA ARG A 202 73.55 26.25 -14.60
C ARG A 202 74.98 26.04 -14.08
N LYS A 203 75.80 25.40 -14.92
CA LYS A 203 77.26 25.56 -15.18
C LYS A 203 78.26 25.50 -14.01
N GLN A 204 79.29 24.65 -14.13
CA GLN A 204 80.69 25.08 -14.37
C GLN A 204 81.61 23.92 -14.78
N ASP A 205 82.59 24.24 -15.63
CA ASP A 205 83.61 23.38 -16.24
C ASP A 205 84.62 22.77 -15.27
N ARG A 206 85.25 21.64 -15.67
CA ARG A 206 86.71 21.39 -15.79
C ARG A 206 87.06 19.90 -15.69
N GLY A 207 87.91 19.44 -16.61
CA GLY A 207 88.52 18.11 -16.66
C GLY A 207 88.86 17.73 -18.08
#